data_AF-A0A1C4CU76-F1
#
_entry.id   AF-A0A1C4CU76-F1
#
_cell.length_a   1.000
_cell.length_b   1.000
_cell.length_c   1.000
_cell.angle_alpha   90.00
_cell.angle_beta   90.00
_cell.angle_gamma   90.00
#
_symmetry.space_group_name_H-M   'P 1'
#
loop_
_entity.id
_entity.type
_entity.pdbx_description
1 polymer ?
#
loop_
_entity_poly.entity_id
_entity_poly.type
_entity_poly.pdbx_seq_one_letter_code
_entity_poly.pdbx_strand_id
1 'polypeptide(L)' 'SKSTVPSKPKTTTYKVKKGDTLSAIAKKYNTTVSKLKKANKLISDRIYVGESLKIQ' A
#
# COMPACT_ATOMS: atom_id res chain seq x y z
N SER A 1 31.97 6.64 1.95
CA SER A 1 31.20 5.75 2.85
C SER A 1 29.86 6.40 3.18
N LYS A 2 28.77 6.04 2.48
CA LYS A 2 27.42 6.49 2.88
C LYS A 2 26.76 5.36 3.66
N SER A 3 26.89 5.42 4.98
CA SER A 3 26.17 4.55 5.91
C SER A 3 24.67 4.82 5.76
N THR A 4 23.95 3.89 5.13
CA THR A 4 22.48 3.89 5.10
C THR A 4 22.00 3.02 6.25
N VAL A 5 21.65 3.65 7.37
CA VAL A 5 20.84 2.98 8.38
C VAL A 5 19.48 2.71 7.74
N PRO A 6 19.00 1.47 7.62
CA PRO A 6 17.67 1.22 7.07
C PRO A 6 16.64 1.84 8.02
N SER A 7 16.08 2.99 7.63
CA SER A 7 14.95 3.57 8.36
C SER A 7 13.78 2.62 8.19
N LYS A 8 13.16 2.19 9.30
CA LYS A 8 11.94 1.37 9.26
C LYS A 8 10.91 1.98 8.29
N PRO A 9 10.27 1.19 7.43
CA PRO A 9 9.28 1.71 6.49
C PRO A 9 8.14 2.39 7.27
N LYS A 10 7.88 3.67 6.96
CA LYS A 10 6.78 4.41 7.57
C LYS A 10 5.46 3.82 7.08
N THR A 11 4.71 3.23 8.00
CA THR A 11 3.39 2.69 7.67
C THR A 11 2.38 3.84 7.59
N THR A 12 1.75 4.01 6.43
CA THR A 12 0.67 4.98 6.20
C THR A 12 -0.65 4.22 6.05
N THR A 13 -1.77 4.81 6.47
CA THR A 13 -3.10 4.23 6.21
C THR A 13 -3.81 5.03 5.12
N TYR A 14 -4.38 4.33 4.14
CA TYR A 14 -5.15 4.93 3.05
C TYR A 14 -6.60 4.41 3.09
N LYS A 15 -7.57 5.31 3.03
CA LYS A 15 -8.99 4.96 2.93
C LYS A 15 -9.42 4.94 1.46
N VAL A 16 -9.82 3.77 0.98
CA VAL A 16 -10.22 3.53 -0.43
C VAL A 16 -11.39 4.42 -0.82
N LYS A 17 -11.30 5.04 -1.99
CA LYS A 17 -12.31 5.93 -2.58
C LYS A 17 -12.97 5.28 -3.78
N LYS A 18 -14.13 5.80 -4.18
CA LYS A 18 -14.84 5.34 -5.38
C LYS A 18 -13.93 5.51 -6.61
N GLY A 19 -13.74 4.44 -7.37
CA GLY A 19 -12.88 4.41 -8.56
C GLY A 19 -11.43 4.00 -8.30
N ASP A 20 -11.03 3.80 -7.05
CA ASP A 20 -9.67 3.33 -6.75
C ASP A 20 -9.45 1.87 -7.18
N THR A 21 -8.21 1.59 -7.57
CA THR A 21 -7.69 0.23 -7.79
C THR A 21 -6.40 0.04 -7.00
N LEU A 22 -6.04 -1.21 -6.68
CA LEU A 22 -4.75 -1.48 -6.02
C LEU A 22 -3.56 -0.98 -6.84
N SER A 23 -3.63 -1.03 -8.18
CA SER A 23 -2.54 -0.56 -9.05
C SER A 23 -2.38 0.96 -9.00
N ALA A 24 -3.47 1.71 -9.03
CA ALA A 24 -3.44 3.17 -8.90
C ALA A 24 -2.91 3.61 -7.53
N ILE A 25 -3.35 2.94 -6.46
CA ILE A 25 -2.87 3.20 -5.10
C ILE A 25 -1.39 2.84 -4.99
N ALA A 26 -0.97 1.66 -5.44
CA ALA A 26 0.43 1.24 -5.39
C ALA A 26 1.35 2.23 -6.11
N LYS A 27 0.97 2.68 -7.32
CA LYS A 27 1.71 3.70 -8.07
C LYS A 27 1.81 5.03 -7.32
N LYS A 28 0.69 5.51 -6.75
CA LYS A 28 0.63 6.77 -5.99
C LYS A 28 1.58 6.77 -4.79
N TYR A 29 1.76 5.63 -4.14
CA TYR A 29 2.60 5.48 -2.96
C TYR A 29 3.98 4.87 -3.25
N ASN A 30 4.36 4.77 -4.54
CA ASN A 30 5.62 4.19 -4.96
C ASN A 30 5.90 2.79 -4.33
N THR A 31 4.87 1.96 -4.27
CA THR A 31 4.95 0.57 -3.79
C THR A 31 4.42 -0.37 -4.88
N THR A 32 4.30 -1.66 -4.58
CA THR A 32 3.75 -2.64 -5.53
C THR A 32 2.43 -3.21 -5.02
N VAL A 33 1.58 -3.66 -5.96
CA VAL A 33 0.33 -4.36 -5.61
C VAL A 33 0.62 -5.56 -4.70
N SER A 34 1.69 -6.32 -4.98
CA SER A 34 2.09 -7.46 -4.15
C SER A 34 2.44 -7.06 -2.71
N LYS A 35 3.22 -5.99 -2.51
CA LYS A 35 3.54 -5.45 -1.17
C LYS A 35 2.28 -4.97 -0.45
N LEU A 36 1.41 -4.24 -1.17
CA LEU A 36 0.15 -3.74 -0.64
C LEU A 36 -0.78 -4.89 -0.20
N LYS A 37 -0.91 -5.94 -1.02
CA LYS A 37 -1.68 -7.14 -0.68
C LYS A 37 -1.10 -7.86 0.53
N LYS A 38 0.21 -8.05 0.57
CA LYS A 38 0.91 -8.70 1.69
C LYS A 38 0.69 -7.94 3.01
N ALA A 39 0.81 -6.61 2.99
CA ALA A 39 0.61 -5.77 4.17
C ALA A 39 -0.82 -5.82 4.72
N ASN A 40 -1.80 -6.12 3.86
CA ASN A 40 -3.24 -6.11 4.19
C ASN A 40 -3.88 -7.51 4.19
N LYS A 41 -3.08 -8.57 3.98
CA LYS A 41 -3.56 -9.96 3.87
C LYS A 41 -4.64 -10.16 2.79
N LEU A 42 -4.55 -9.38 1.70
CA LEU A 42 -5.48 -9.48 0.59
C LEU A 42 -5.12 -10.68 -0.31
N ILE A 43 -6.07 -11.56 -0.53
CA ILE A 43 -5.92 -12.71 -1.44
C ILE A 43 -6.24 -12.34 -2.90
N SER A 44 -7.11 -11.35 -3.11
CA SER A 44 -7.54 -10.89 -4.43
C SER A 44 -7.24 -9.40 -4.62
N ASP A 45 -7.53 -8.88 -5.81
CA ASP A 45 -7.36 -7.46 -6.13
C ASP A 45 -8.63 -6.64 -5.82
N ARG A 46 -9.68 -7.30 -5.30
CA ARG A 46 -10.92 -6.65 -4.91
C ARG A 46 -10.70 -5.86 -3.61
N ILE A 47 -11.07 -4.58 -3.66
CA ILE A 47 -11.11 -3.66 -2.52
C ILE A 47 -12.44 -2.92 -2.52
N TYR A 48 -12.86 -2.44 -1.35
CA TYR A 48 -14.14 -1.77 -1.18
C TYR A 48 -13.97 -0.31 -0.79
N VAL A 49 -14.87 0.55 -1.26
CA VAL A 49 -14.90 1.96 -0.84
C VAL A 49 -15.04 2.03 0.68
N GLY A 50 -14.20 2.85 1.32
CA GLY A 50 -14.15 2.99 2.77
C GLY A 50 -13.22 2.01 3.48
N GLU A 51 -12.71 0.99 2.80
CA GLU A 51 -11.71 0.06 3.32
C GLU A 51 -10.40 0.79 3.65
N SER A 52 -9.75 0.41 4.75
CA SER A 52 -8.48 1.00 5.19
C SER A 52 -7.32 0.08 4.83
N LEU A 53 -6.42 0.55 3.98
CA LEU A 53 -5.23 -0.16 3.55
C LEU A 53 -3.97 0.38 4.23
N LYS A 54 -3.18 -0.51 4.80
CA LYS A 54 -1.81 -0.27 5.27
C LYS A 54 -0.85 -0.21 4.10
N ILE A 55 -0.09 0.87 4.00
CA ILE A 55 0.89 1.13 2.95
C ILE A 55 2.28 1.23 3.57
N GLN A 56 3.26 0.56 2.96
CA GLN A 56 4.65 0.46 3.41
C GLN A 56 5.63 0.67 2.26
#